data_AF-A0A4Q7YZ57-F1
#
_entry.id   AF-A0A4Q7YZ57-F1
#
_cell.length_a   1.000
_cell.length_b   1.000
_cell.length_c   1.000
_cell.angle_alpha   90.00
_cell.angle_beta   90.00
_cell.angle_gamma   90.00
#
_symmetry.space_group_name_H-M   'P 1'
#
loop_
_entity.id
_entity.type
_entity.pdbx_description
1 polymer ?
#
loop_
_entity_poly.entity_id
_entity_poly.type
_entity_poly.pdbx_seq_one_letter_code
_entity_poly.pdbx_strand_id
1 'polypeptide(L)'
;MLEPMQIFDERAATNILTEEMRGLYLFSFLLTADNDIAGQCYVSGLGECVEGISVFMDWARSWARRTILEHAIRMIMPAPEHTDTLSLISLKGATTSGKYSLFAAIVGLSAFERFVFVMSVLEKHSDEDCSMLLGCSRRDVMIARELALKRLVNTEDGYDQSAWAARSFAPDGLLA
;
A
#
# COMPACT_ATOMS: atom_id res chain seq x y z
N MET A 1 -47.04 -21.84 -3.64
CA MET A 1 -45.87 -21.18 -3.05
C MET A 1 -44.66 -22.01 -3.42
N LEU A 2 -43.84 -21.56 -4.37
CA LEU A 2 -42.52 -22.13 -4.63
C LEU A 2 -41.52 -21.01 -4.36
N GLU A 3 -40.60 -21.23 -3.43
CA GLU A 3 -39.45 -20.34 -3.23
C GLU A 3 -38.52 -20.42 -4.44
N PRO A 4 -37.92 -19.30 -4.89
CA PRO A 4 -36.91 -19.35 -5.93
C PRO A 4 -35.59 -19.88 -5.34
N MET A 5 -35.14 -21.03 -5.84
CA MET A 5 -33.75 -21.47 -5.72
C MET A 5 -32.85 -20.34 -6.24
N GLN A 6 -32.06 -19.74 -5.36
CA GLN A 6 -30.97 -18.87 -5.77
C GLN A 6 -30.07 -19.65 -6.74
N ILE A 7 -30.10 -19.25 -8.01
CA ILE A 7 -29.08 -19.64 -8.97
C ILE A 7 -27.78 -19.05 -8.42
N PHE A 8 -26.97 -19.90 -7.81
CA PHE A 8 -25.62 -19.55 -7.42
C PHE A 8 -24.85 -19.34 -8.72
N ASP A 9 -24.65 -18.08 -9.10
CA ASP A 9 -23.87 -17.72 -10.28
C ASP A 9 -22.40 -18.02 -9.96
N GLU A 10 -21.98 -19.24 -10.33
CA GLU A 10 -20.63 -19.75 -10.14
C GLU A 10 -19.57 -18.81 -10.75
N ARG A 11 -19.91 -18.11 -11.85
CA ARG A 11 -19.01 -17.11 -12.45
C ARG A 11 -18.88 -15.86 -11.59
N ALA A 12 -19.97 -15.38 -10.98
CA ALA A 12 -19.93 -14.27 -10.05
C ALA A 12 -19.11 -14.61 -8.80
N ALA A 13 -19.27 -15.82 -8.27
CA ALA A 13 -18.48 -16.31 -7.14
C ALA A 13 -16.98 -16.40 -7.46
N THR A 14 -16.60 -16.88 -8.65
CA THR A 14 -15.18 -16.93 -9.06
C THR A 14 -14.56 -15.54 -9.23
N ASN A 15 -15.32 -14.56 -9.71
CA ASN A 15 -14.82 -13.19 -9.91
C ASN A 15 -14.55 -12.50 -8.57
N ILE A 16 -15.46 -12.65 -7.61
CA ILE A 16 -15.30 -12.08 -6.25
C ILE A 16 -14.08 -12.71 -5.58
N LEU A 17 -13.97 -14.04 -5.59
CA LEU A 17 -12.82 -14.74 -4.99
C LEU A 17 -11.50 -14.30 -5.63
N THR A 18 -11.45 -14.16 -6.95
CA THR A 18 -10.25 -13.72 -7.68
C THR A 18 -9.85 -12.30 -7.29
N GLU A 19 -10.83 -11.40 -7.13
CA GLU A 19 -10.56 -10.02 -6.74
C GLU A 19 -10.07 -9.92 -5.29
N GLU A 20 -10.62 -10.71 -4.39
CA GLU A 20 -10.12 -10.82 -3.01
C GLU A 20 -8.68 -11.33 -2.97
N MET A 21 -8.36 -12.35 -3.75
CA MET A 21 -7.02 -12.90 -3.86
C MET A 21 -6.03 -11.87 -4.41
N ARG A 22 -6.42 -11.10 -5.43
CA ARG A 22 -5.62 -9.99 -5.96
C ARG A 22 -5.44 -8.88 -4.94
N GLY A 23 -6.49 -8.53 -4.19
CA GLY A 23 -6.44 -7.53 -3.13
C GLY A 23 -5.47 -7.90 -2.02
N LEU A 24 -5.46 -9.16 -1.59
CA LEU A 24 -4.52 -9.66 -0.57
C LEU A 24 -3.06 -9.69 -1.06
N TYR A 25 -2.83 -10.05 -2.32
CA TYR A 25 -1.49 -9.96 -2.91
C TYR A 25 -1.03 -8.50 -3.01
N LEU A 26 -1.92 -7.61 -3.47
CA LEU A 26 -1.65 -6.17 -3.55
C LEU A 26 -1.33 -5.58 -2.18
N PHE A 27 -2.09 -5.95 -1.16
CA PHE A 27 -1.84 -5.57 0.23
C PHE A 27 -0.45 -6.02 0.70
N SER A 28 -0.10 -7.29 0.43
CA SER A 28 1.23 -7.85 0.73
C SER A 28 2.35 -7.08 0.03
N PHE A 29 2.16 -6.74 -1.24
CA PHE A 29 3.14 -6.01 -2.03
C PHE A 29 3.28 -4.55 -1.59
N LEU A 30 2.18 -3.86 -1.28
CA LEU A 30 2.21 -2.49 -0.78
C LEU A 30 2.94 -2.38 0.55
N LEU A 31 2.86 -3.38 1.42
CA LEU A 31 3.64 -3.40 2.66
C LEU A 31 5.14 -3.62 2.38
N THR A 32 5.45 -4.60 1.54
CA THR A 32 6.82 -5.14 1.42
C THR A 32 7.68 -4.43 0.39
N ALA A 33 7.09 -3.83 -0.65
CA ALA A 33 7.78 -3.27 -1.81
C ALA A 33 8.68 -4.28 -2.56
N ASP A 34 8.49 -5.58 -2.31
CA ASP A 34 9.32 -6.66 -2.81
C ASP A 34 8.42 -7.85 -3.19
N ASN A 35 8.56 -8.36 -4.42
CA ASN A 35 7.69 -9.42 -4.93
C ASN A 35 7.86 -10.75 -4.19
N ASP A 36 9.08 -11.08 -3.78
CA ASP A 36 9.40 -12.35 -3.13
C ASP A 36 8.88 -12.35 -1.70
N ILE A 37 9.07 -11.25 -0.98
CA ILE A 37 8.54 -11.08 0.39
C ILE A 37 7.01 -10.99 0.34
N ALA A 38 6.44 -10.26 -0.63
CA ALA A 38 4.99 -10.19 -0.81
C ALA A 38 4.38 -11.58 -1.04
N GLY A 39 5.02 -12.41 -1.87
CA GLY A 39 4.60 -13.78 -2.12
C GLY A 39 4.60 -14.64 -0.84
N GLN A 40 5.65 -14.53 -0.01
CA GLN A 40 5.73 -15.25 1.26
C GLN A 40 4.64 -14.81 2.26
N CYS A 41 4.43 -13.50 2.39
CA CYS A 41 3.36 -12.97 3.25
C CYS A 41 1.98 -13.42 2.76
N TYR A 42 1.73 -13.36 1.45
CA TYR A 42 0.46 -13.77 0.83
C TYR A 42 0.15 -15.25 1.07
N VAL A 43 1.12 -16.14 0.82
CA VAL A 43 0.96 -17.58 1.03
C VAL A 43 0.74 -17.89 2.51
N SER A 44 1.44 -17.19 3.41
CA SER A 44 1.24 -17.33 4.86
C SER A 44 -0.19 -16.94 5.26
N GLY A 45 -0.70 -15.82 4.74
CA GLY A 45 -2.07 -15.37 5.00
C GLY A 45 -3.17 -16.29 4.46
N LEU A 46 -2.90 -17.04 3.39
CA LEU A 46 -3.84 -18.03 2.85
C LEU A 46 -3.75 -19.38 3.55
N GLY A 47 -2.53 -19.82 3.89
CA GLY A 47 -2.27 -21.15 4.43
C GLY A 47 -2.94 -21.38 5.78
N GLU A 48 -2.97 -20.35 6.61
CA GLU A 48 -3.56 -20.48 7.93
C GLU A 48 -5.13 -20.41 7.85
N CYS A 49 -5.74 -19.84 6.78
CA CYS A 49 -7.20 -19.63 6.68
C CYS A 49 -7.97 -20.95 6.54
N VAL A 50 -7.26 -22.02 6.15
CA VAL A 50 -7.81 -23.32 5.81
C VAL A 50 -8.06 -24.17 7.06
N GLU A 51 -7.45 -23.85 8.20
CA GLU A 51 -7.55 -24.66 9.43
C GLU A 51 -8.69 -24.24 10.39
N GLY A 52 -9.45 -23.18 10.07
CA GLY A 52 -10.45 -22.60 10.97
C GLY A 52 -11.81 -22.33 10.33
N ILE A 53 -12.57 -23.38 10.00
CA ILE A 53 -14.03 -23.38 9.80
C ILE A 53 -14.58 -22.45 8.68
N SER A 54 -15.35 -23.05 7.77
CA SER A 54 -15.96 -22.49 6.55
C SER A 54 -17.04 -21.41 6.76
N VAL A 55 -16.95 -20.60 7.81
CA VAL A 55 -18.01 -19.69 8.23
C VAL A 55 -17.49 -18.27 8.13
N PHE A 56 -17.95 -17.58 7.08
CA PHE A 56 -17.82 -16.14 6.81
C PHE A 56 -16.54 -15.70 6.09
N MET A 57 -16.67 -15.46 4.77
CA MET A 57 -15.61 -14.93 3.90
C MET A 57 -14.98 -13.62 4.43
N ASP A 58 -15.75 -12.77 5.12
CA ASP A 58 -15.21 -11.52 5.67
C ASP A 58 -14.35 -11.76 6.92
N TRP A 59 -14.63 -12.81 7.69
CA TRP A 59 -13.76 -13.22 8.79
C TRP A 59 -12.45 -13.79 8.24
N ALA A 60 -12.53 -14.68 7.26
CA ALA A 60 -11.35 -15.22 6.58
C ALA A 60 -10.50 -14.12 5.93
N ARG A 61 -11.14 -13.11 5.32
CA ARG A 61 -10.44 -11.95 4.73
C ARG A 61 -9.73 -11.11 5.78
N SER A 62 -10.42 -10.73 6.86
CA SER A 62 -9.85 -9.92 7.94
C SER A 62 -8.69 -10.64 8.61
N TRP A 63 -8.82 -11.95 8.75
CA TRP A 63 -7.79 -12.78 9.32
C TRP A 63 -6.58 -12.97 8.39
N ALA A 64 -6.80 -13.22 7.09
CA ALA A 64 -5.72 -13.25 6.09
C ALA A 64 -4.93 -11.93 6.06
N ARG A 65 -5.62 -10.78 6.09
CA ARG A 65 -4.95 -9.45 6.16
C ARG A 65 -4.12 -9.31 7.43
N ARG A 66 -4.65 -9.74 8.58
CA ARG A 66 -3.91 -9.72 9.84
C ARG A 66 -2.65 -10.58 9.77
N THR A 67 -2.75 -11.83 9.30
CA THR A 67 -1.61 -12.74 9.16
C THR A 67 -0.56 -12.17 8.18
N ILE A 68 -1.00 -11.63 7.03
CA ILE A 68 -0.10 -10.94 6.08
C ILE A 68 0.64 -9.80 6.76
N LEU A 69 -0.08 -8.95 7.50
CA LEU A 69 0.49 -7.79 8.17
C LEU A 69 1.52 -8.19 9.23
N GLU A 70 1.18 -9.14 10.10
CA GLU A 70 2.09 -9.65 11.14
C GLU A 70 3.35 -10.28 10.52
N HIS A 71 3.18 -11.07 9.45
CA HIS A 71 4.32 -11.66 8.75
C HIS A 71 5.19 -10.60 8.07
N ALA A 72 4.59 -9.60 7.43
CA ALA A 72 5.31 -8.50 6.79
C ALA A 72 6.09 -7.66 7.82
N ILE A 73 5.51 -7.37 8.99
CA ILE A 73 6.20 -6.69 10.10
C ILE A 73 7.43 -7.49 10.53
N ARG A 74 7.29 -8.82 10.69
CA ARG A 74 8.40 -9.70 11.09
C ARG A 74 9.53 -9.75 10.06
N MET A 75 9.20 -9.74 8.77
CA MET A 75 10.19 -9.85 7.68
C MET A 75 10.90 -8.52 7.40
N ILE A 76 10.18 -7.40 7.45
CA ILE A 76 10.71 -6.07 7.09
C ILE A 76 11.25 -5.33 8.32
N MET A 77 10.71 -5.58 9.51
CA MET A 77 11.01 -4.86 10.75
C MET A 77 10.97 -3.33 10.58
N PRO A 78 9.82 -2.76 10.14
CA PRO A 78 9.69 -1.32 9.95
C PRO A 78 9.90 -0.59 11.28
N ALA A 79 10.93 0.24 11.34
CA ALA A 79 11.25 1.03 12.53
C ALA A 79 11.27 2.52 12.19
N PRO A 80 10.81 3.40 13.11
CA PRO A 80 10.96 4.83 12.93
C PRO A 80 12.43 5.18 12.75
N GLU A 81 12.75 5.90 11.69
CA GLU A 81 14.08 6.50 11.57
C GLU A 81 14.22 7.54 12.68
N HIS A 82 14.97 7.20 13.73
CA HIS A 82 15.35 8.16 14.76
C HIS A 82 16.38 9.09 14.14
N THR A 83 15.91 10.10 13.41
CA THR A 83 16.77 11.05 12.73
C THR A 83 17.46 11.96 13.73
N ASP A 84 18.64 11.55 14.21
CA ASP A 84 19.77 12.46 14.42
C ASP A 84 20.64 12.59 13.16
N THR A 85 20.24 11.97 12.05
CA THR A 85 20.96 12.10 10.79
C THR A 85 19.97 12.34 9.67
N LEU A 86 20.00 13.58 9.16
CA LEU A 86 19.44 13.97 7.88
C LEU A 86 20.09 13.10 6.79
N SER A 87 19.57 11.90 6.59
CA SER A 87 19.87 11.08 5.43
C SER A 87 19.06 11.62 4.26
N LEU A 88 19.47 12.81 3.83
CA LEU A 88 19.30 13.23 2.46
C LEU A 88 19.92 12.15 1.58
N ILE A 89 19.08 11.58 0.72
CA ILE A 89 19.40 10.92 -0.55
C ILE A 89 19.50 9.38 -0.48
N SER A 90 18.47 8.73 -1.05
CA SER A 90 18.71 7.93 -2.25
C SER A 90 17.44 7.88 -3.11
N LEU A 91 17.09 9.03 -3.71
CA LEU A 91 16.32 9.02 -4.96
C LEU A 91 17.24 8.50 -6.07
N LYS A 92 17.49 7.18 -6.08
CA LYS A 92 18.15 6.52 -7.20
C LYS A 92 17.04 6.11 -8.17
N GLY A 93 17.01 6.82 -9.29
CA GLY A 93 15.88 6.91 -10.19
C GLY A 93 15.44 5.60 -10.83
N ALA A 94 14.13 5.54 -11.06
CA ALA A 94 13.59 4.99 -12.28
C ALA A 94 12.88 6.15 -13.02
N THR A 95 13.62 6.85 -13.86
CA THR A 95 13.03 7.71 -14.89
C THR A 95 12.38 6.81 -15.94
N THR A 96 11.16 6.35 -15.65
CA THR A 96 10.25 5.89 -16.69
C THR A 96 9.20 6.97 -16.83
N SER A 97 9.35 7.76 -17.90
CA SER A 97 8.33 8.64 -18.44
C SER A 97 7.05 7.83 -18.72
N GLY A 98 6.16 7.80 -17.74
CA GLY A 98 4.87 7.16 -17.76
C GLY A 98 4.18 7.53 -16.46
N LYS A 99 2.96 8.08 -16.57
CA LYS A 99 2.04 8.48 -15.47
C LYS A 99 2.53 8.01 -14.09
N TYR A 100 3.01 8.93 -13.24
CA TYR A 100 3.37 8.62 -11.86
C TYR A 100 2.22 7.83 -11.23
N SER A 101 2.44 6.54 -11.05
CA SER A 101 1.44 5.67 -10.46
C SER A 101 1.52 5.87 -8.95
N LEU A 102 0.40 6.24 -8.32
CA LEU A 102 0.28 6.32 -6.86
C LEU A 102 0.88 5.08 -6.17
N PHE A 103 0.76 3.93 -6.83
CA PHE A 103 1.37 2.67 -6.43
C PHE A 103 2.90 2.74 -6.34
N ALA A 104 3.58 3.25 -7.37
CA ALA A 104 5.03 3.40 -7.37
C ALA A 104 5.48 4.40 -6.30
N ALA A 105 4.68 5.44 -6.05
CA ALA A 105 4.96 6.41 -5.00
C ALA A 105 4.85 5.79 -3.59
N ILE A 106 3.83 4.96 -3.33
CA ILE A 106 3.69 4.25 -2.04
C ILE A 106 4.85 3.27 -1.82
N VAL A 107 5.20 2.48 -2.85
CA VAL A 107 6.30 1.51 -2.80
C VAL A 107 7.64 2.21 -2.55
N GLY A 108 7.82 3.42 -3.07
CA GLY A 108 9.01 4.25 -2.88
C GLY A 108 9.15 4.95 -1.53
N LEU A 109 8.14 4.90 -0.65
CA LEU A 109 8.26 5.39 0.73
C LEU A 109 9.30 4.58 1.53
N SER A 110 9.83 5.15 2.62
CA SER A 110 10.60 4.34 3.58
C SER A 110 9.72 3.22 4.15
N ALA A 111 10.33 2.14 4.64
CA ALA A 111 9.58 1.00 5.16
C ALA A 111 8.59 1.41 6.26
N PHE A 112 9.02 2.25 7.21
CA PHE A 112 8.14 2.70 8.28
C PHE A 112 6.97 3.56 7.80
N GLU A 113 7.24 4.55 6.93
CA GLU A 113 6.20 5.41 6.35
C GLU A 113 5.22 4.61 5.50
N ARG A 114 5.70 3.61 4.77
CA ARG A 114 4.87 2.73 3.95
C ARG A 114 3.94 1.88 4.80
N PHE A 115 4.45 1.24 5.85
CA PHE A 115 3.63 0.46 6.79
C PHE A 115 2.60 1.35 7.48
N VAL A 116 3.01 2.52 7.98
CA VAL A 116 2.10 3.48 8.61
C VAL A 116 1.02 3.95 7.63
N PHE A 117 1.37 4.30 6.39
CA PHE A 117 0.41 4.72 5.37
C PHE A 117 -0.59 3.60 5.07
N VAL A 118 -0.11 2.39 4.78
CA VAL A 118 -0.98 1.25 4.46
C VAL A 118 -1.91 0.92 5.63
N MET A 119 -1.39 0.85 6.87
CA MET A 119 -2.19 0.51 8.04
C MET A 119 -3.20 1.60 8.41
N SER A 120 -2.77 2.86 8.48
CA SER A 120 -3.61 3.95 8.98
C SER A 120 -4.54 4.56 7.93
N VAL A 121 -4.13 4.59 6.66
CA VAL A 121 -4.91 5.23 5.58
C VAL A 121 -5.72 4.20 4.80
N LEU A 122 -5.09 3.12 4.33
CA LEU A 122 -5.76 2.13 3.48
C LEU A 122 -6.61 1.16 4.32
N GLU A 123 -6.06 0.66 5.43
CA GLU A 123 -6.75 -0.27 6.34
C GLU A 123 -7.48 0.44 7.50
N LYS A 124 -7.32 1.76 7.64
CA LYS A 124 -8.01 2.59 8.65
C LYS A 124 -7.78 2.17 10.10
N HIS A 125 -6.64 1.56 10.40
CA HIS A 125 -6.24 1.29 11.78
C HIS A 125 -6.03 2.60 12.54
N SER A 126 -6.36 2.58 13.83
CA SER A 126 -6.11 3.71 14.72
C SER A 126 -4.61 3.95 14.92
N ASP A 127 -4.23 5.14 15.39
CA ASP A 127 -2.83 5.44 15.73
C ASP A 127 -2.34 4.53 16.88
N GLU A 128 -3.27 4.15 17.75
CA GLU A 128 -3.10 3.20 18.84
C GLU A 128 -2.72 1.80 18.35
N ASP A 129 -3.50 1.26 17.42
CA ASP A 129 -3.28 -0.08 16.87
C ASP A 129 -1.99 -0.12 16.06
N CYS A 130 -1.71 0.94 15.28
CA CYS A 130 -0.46 1.07 14.55
C CYS A 130 0.75 1.11 15.50
N SER A 131 0.67 1.91 16.56
CA SER A 131 1.71 2.04 17.58
C SER A 131 1.99 0.70 18.28
N MET A 132 0.94 -0.05 18.61
CA MET A 132 1.05 -1.37 19.24
C MET A 132 1.70 -2.40 18.30
N LEU A 133 1.22 -2.48 17.06
CA LEU A 133 1.70 -3.48 16.08
C LEU A 133 3.13 -3.21 15.62
N LEU A 134 3.52 -1.94 15.49
CA LEU A 134 4.86 -1.53 15.04
C LEU A 134 5.84 -1.32 16.20
N GLY A 135 5.40 -1.43 17.45
CA GLY A 135 6.26 -1.24 18.62
C GLY A 135 6.89 0.16 18.73
N CYS A 136 6.17 1.19 18.28
CA CYS A 136 6.63 2.59 18.26
C CYS A 136 5.68 3.51 19.04
N SER A 137 6.00 4.80 19.18
CA SER A 137 5.10 5.75 19.85
C SER A 137 3.98 6.21 18.90
N ARG A 138 2.81 6.61 19.45
CA ARG A 138 1.74 7.24 18.65
C ARG A 138 2.23 8.48 17.89
N ARG A 139 3.20 9.22 18.44
CA ARG A 139 3.79 10.38 17.76
C ARG A 139 4.55 9.97 16.49
N ASP A 140 5.29 8.87 16.53
CA ASP A 140 6.02 8.36 15.37
C ASP A 140 5.05 7.99 14.24
N VAL A 141 3.93 7.34 14.59
CA VAL A 141 2.85 7.02 13.64
C VAL A 141 2.27 8.30 13.02
N MET A 142 1.93 9.31 13.83
CA MET A 142 1.40 10.58 13.33
C MET A 142 2.36 11.27 12.36
N ILE A 143 3.64 11.38 12.74
CA ILE A 143 4.68 12.02 11.95
C ILE A 143 4.90 11.25 10.65
N ALA A 144 5.05 9.93 10.70
CA ALA A 144 5.25 9.10 9.52
C ALA A 144 4.06 9.15 8.56
N ARG A 145 2.83 9.20 9.07
CA ARG A 145 1.63 9.37 8.24
C ARG A 145 1.63 10.72 7.52
N GLU A 146 1.95 11.80 8.24
CA GLU A 146 2.04 13.13 7.64
C GLU A 146 3.13 13.20 6.56
N LEU A 147 4.30 12.63 6.84
CA LEU A 147 5.42 12.56 5.91
C LEU A 147 5.10 11.72 4.67
N ALA A 148 4.42 10.58 4.85
CA ALA A 148 3.96 9.74 3.74
C ALA A 148 3.00 10.53 2.83
N LEU A 149 1.96 11.14 3.40
CA LEU A 149 0.98 11.93 2.64
C LEU A 149 1.64 13.09 1.89
N LYS A 150 2.53 13.84 2.54
CA LYS A 150 3.30 14.92 1.89
C LYS A 150 4.10 14.42 0.69
N ARG A 151 4.79 13.28 0.82
CA ARG A 151 5.55 12.71 -0.29
C ARG A 151 4.66 12.26 -1.45
N LEU A 152 3.48 11.73 -1.15
CA LEU A 152 2.52 11.32 -2.19
C LEU A 152 1.95 12.54 -2.94
N VAL A 153 1.59 13.62 -2.25
CA VAL A 153 1.10 14.86 -2.89
C VAL A 153 2.19 15.49 -3.77
N ASN A 154 3.43 15.59 -3.27
CA ASN A 154 4.53 16.19 -4.04
C ASN A 154 4.90 15.39 -5.30
N THR A 155 4.50 14.12 -5.40
CA THR A 155 4.69 13.34 -6.63
C THR A 155 3.73 13.75 -7.75
N GLU A 156 2.62 14.41 -7.42
CA GLU A 156 1.64 14.93 -8.38
C GLU A 156 2.02 16.34 -8.88
N ASP A 157 2.54 17.21 -8.00
CA ASP A 157 2.90 18.61 -8.31
C ASP A 157 4.09 18.76 -9.30
N GLY A 158 4.94 17.73 -9.41
CA GLY A 158 6.02 17.71 -10.40
C GLY A 158 5.52 17.74 -11.85
N TYR A 159 4.24 17.41 -12.08
CA TYR A 159 3.59 17.53 -13.38
C TYR A 159 3.24 18.99 -13.72
N ASP A 160 2.69 19.74 -12.77
CA ASP A 160 2.33 21.14 -13.02
C ASP A 160 3.58 22.02 -13.17
N GLN A 161 4.65 21.70 -12.43
CA GLN A 161 5.90 22.46 -12.49
C GLN A 161 6.79 22.13 -13.70
N SER A 162 6.53 21.05 -14.43
CA SER A 162 7.17 20.77 -15.73
C SER A 162 6.30 21.26 -16.90
N ALA A 163 4.97 21.23 -16.75
CA ALA A 163 4.03 21.72 -17.75
C ALA A 163 4.04 23.25 -17.89
N TRP A 164 4.14 24.02 -16.80
CA TRP A 164 4.29 25.48 -16.90
C TRP A 164 5.64 25.87 -17.51
N ALA A 165 6.74 25.20 -17.13
CA ALA A 165 8.07 25.48 -17.68
C ALA A 165 8.12 25.21 -19.18
N ALA A 166 7.53 24.10 -19.65
CA ALA A 166 7.43 23.80 -21.08
C ALA A 166 6.58 24.83 -21.85
N ARG A 167 5.59 25.46 -21.22
CA ARG A 167 4.79 26.55 -21.82
C ARG A 167 5.51 27.91 -21.80
N SER A 168 6.36 28.16 -20.80
CA SER A 168 7.11 29.42 -20.66
C SER A 168 8.34 29.49 -21.57
N PHE A 169 8.81 28.37 -22.11
CA PHE A 169 9.95 28.29 -23.03
C PHE A 169 9.57 28.13 -24.50
N ALA A 170 8.28 28.22 -24.88
CA ALA A 170 7.93 28.45 -26.27
C ALA A 170 8.36 29.89 -26.61
N PRO A 171 9.40 30.11 -27.44
CA PRO A 171 9.66 31.44 -27.93
C PRO A 171 8.46 31.80 -28.80
N ASP A 172 7.80 32.91 -28.48
CA ASP A 172 6.87 33.54 -29.39
C ASP A 172 7.56 33.62 -30.75
N GLY A 173 7.05 32.81 -31.69
CA GLY A 173 7.54 32.73 -33.05
C GLY A 173 7.35 34.08 -33.71
N LEU A 174 8.36 34.93 -33.60
CA LEU A 174 8.45 36.21 -34.27
C LEU A 174 9.16 36.01 -35.62
N LEU A 175 8.35 36.13 -36.67
CA LEU A 175 8.65 36.58 -38.05
C LEU A 175 9.34 35.62 -39.03
N ALA A 176 8.59 35.20 -40.05
CA ALA A 176 8.64 35.85 -41.38
C ALA A 176 7.31 35.64 -42.13
#